data_AF-A0A920PYH5-F1
#
_entry.id   AF-A0A920PYH5-F1
#
_cell.length_a   1.000
_cell.length_b   1.000
_cell.length_c   1.000
_cell.angle_alpha   90.00
_cell.angle_beta   90.00
_cell.angle_gamma   90.00
#
_symmetry.space_group_name_H-M   'P 1'
#
loop_
_entity.id
_entity.type
_entity.pdbx_description
1 polymer ?
#
loop_
_entity_poly.entity_id
_entity_poly.type
_entity_poly.pdbx_seq_one_letter_code
_entity_poly.pdbx_strand_id
1 'polypeptide(L)'
;MVSINKSRGDRSLRSLVDPDNGLIARDTYVNEAIYQQELEQIFSRAWLFVGHETQVPNPGDFIRSRMGEEEVILVRDRKDQRLHVFLNSCRHKG
;
A
#
# COMPACT_ATOMS: atom_id res chain seq x y z
N MET A 1 20.69 15.85 -11.32
CA MET A 1 20.73 15.24 -12.65
C MET A 1 20.26 13.79 -12.54
N VAL A 2 18.94 13.59 -12.63
CA VAL A 2 18.33 12.33 -13.08
C VAL A 2 17.17 12.78 -13.96
N SER A 3 17.44 12.91 -15.25
CA SER A 3 16.42 13.21 -16.23
C SER A 3 15.64 11.93 -16.50
N ILE A 4 14.48 11.78 -15.85
CA ILE A 4 13.54 10.71 -16.17
C ILE A 4 12.91 11.08 -17.52
N ASN A 5 13.18 10.25 -18.52
CA ASN A 5 12.80 10.47 -19.90
C ASN A 5 11.27 10.37 -20.05
N LYS A 6 10.56 11.50 -19.90
CA LYS A 6 9.14 11.65 -20.24
C LYS A 6 9.02 11.69 -21.77
N SER A 7 8.63 10.59 -22.41
CA SER A 7 7.84 10.63 -23.66
C SER A 7 7.46 9.24 -24.19
N ARG A 8 6.49 8.61 -23.53
CA ARG A 8 5.31 8.11 -24.24
C ARG A 8 4.17 8.96 -23.73
N GLY A 9 3.44 9.61 -24.65
CA GLY A 9 2.64 10.82 -24.43
C GLY A 9 1.94 10.90 -23.07
N ASP A 10 1.98 12.10 -22.48
CA ASP A 10 1.32 12.49 -21.23
C ASP A 10 -0.20 12.27 -21.33
N ARG A 11 -0.63 11.02 -21.21
CA ARG A 11 -2.02 10.64 -21.08
C ARG A 11 -2.43 10.94 -19.65
N SER A 12 -3.41 11.82 -19.49
CA SER A 12 -4.09 12.02 -18.21
C SER A 12 -4.52 10.66 -17.64
N LEU A 13 -4.32 10.41 -16.34
CA LEU A 13 -4.74 9.16 -15.68
C LEU A 13 -6.20 8.79 -15.99
N ARG A 14 -7.07 9.79 -16.17
CA ARG A 14 -8.49 9.60 -16.52
C ARG A 14 -8.71 8.95 -17.88
N SER A 15 -7.73 9.02 -18.79
CA SER A 15 -7.82 8.43 -20.12
C SER A 15 -7.38 6.96 -20.16
N LEU A 16 -6.92 6.41 -19.04
CA LEU A 16 -6.46 5.01 -18.96
C LEU A 16 -7.60 4.00 -18.78
N VAL A 17 -8.77 4.47 -18.36
CA VAL A 17 -9.96 3.64 -18.17
C VAL A 17 -11.14 4.34 -18.84
N ASP A 18 -11.79 3.64 -19.77
CA ASP A 18 -13.01 4.08 -20.44
C ASP A 18 -14.12 3.06 -20.12
N PRO A 19 -14.94 3.34 -19.09
CA PRO A 19 -16.02 2.43 -18.69
C PRO A 19 -17.13 2.29 -19.73
N ASP A 20 -17.37 3.34 -20.53
CA ASP A 20 -18.49 3.37 -21.49
C ASP A 20 -18.23 2.42 -22.67
N ASN A 21 -16.96 2.32 -23.08
CA ASN A 21 -16.52 1.42 -24.14
C ASN A 21 -15.87 0.13 -23.63
N GLY A 22 -15.74 -0.03 -22.31
CA GLY A 22 -15.11 -1.21 -21.68
C GLY A 22 -13.62 -1.35 -22.00
N LEU A 23 -12.89 -0.24 -22.14
CA LEU A 23 -11.47 -0.24 -22.49
C LEU A 23 -10.60 0.09 -21.27
N ILE A 24 -9.51 -0.66 -21.11
CA ILE A 24 -8.48 -0.40 -20.08
C ILE A 24 -7.11 -0.39 -20.75
N ALA A 25 -6.38 0.70 -20.57
CA ALA A 25 -5.03 0.83 -21.07
C ALA A 25 -4.09 -0.15 -20.36
N ARG A 26 -3.24 -0.84 -21.14
CA ARG A 26 -2.25 -1.79 -20.59
C ARG A 26 -1.30 -1.14 -19.59
N ASP A 27 -1.01 0.16 -19.76
CA ASP A 27 -0.08 0.90 -18.91
C ASP A 27 -0.47 0.87 -17.43
N THR A 28 -1.77 0.76 -17.12
CA THR A 28 -2.27 0.64 -15.73
C THR A 28 -1.67 -0.55 -14.98
N TYR A 29 -1.21 -1.59 -15.68
CA TYR A 29 -0.68 -2.80 -15.04
C TYR A 29 0.86 -2.89 -15.04
N VAL A 30 1.55 -2.05 -15.81
CA VAL A 30 2.99 -2.25 -16.09
C VAL A 30 3.82 -0.98 -16.00
N ASN A 31 3.18 0.19 -15.88
CA ASN A 31 3.90 1.46 -15.86
C ASN A 31 4.34 1.79 -14.42
N GLU A 32 5.66 1.80 -14.21
CA GLU A 32 6.27 2.11 -12.92
C GLU A 32 5.83 3.47 -12.35
N ALA A 33 5.69 4.51 -13.18
CA ALA A 33 5.28 5.83 -12.72
C ALA A 33 3.81 5.87 -12.27
N ILE A 34 2.98 4.97 -12.78
CA ILE A 34 1.61 4.78 -12.28
C ILE A 34 1.66 4.03 -10.96
N TYR A 35 2.44 2.95 -10.85
CA TYR A 35 2.59 2.18 -9.62
C TYR A 35 3.05 3.04 -8.43
N GLN A 36 4.05 3.90 -8.63
CA GLN A 36 4.49 4.84 -7.58
C GLN A 36 3.37 5.80 -7.13
N GLN A 37 2.51 6.23 -8.05
CA GLN A 37 1.33 7.03 -7.71
C GLN A 37 0.26 6.20 -7.00
N GLU A 38 0.09 4.91 -7.31
CA GLU A 38 -0.81 4.03 -6.59
C GLU A 38 -0.38 3.85 -5.14
N LEU A 39 0.93 3.67 -4.87
CA LEU A 39 1.48 3.61 -3.52
C LEU A 39 1.13 4.88 -2.72
N GLU A 40 1.33 6.05 -3.31
CA GLU A 40 1.06 7.34 -2.66
C GLU A 40 -0.44 7.68 -2.54
N GLN A 41 -1.24 7.32 -3.55
CA GLN A 41 -2.62 7.80 -3.67
C GLN A 41 -3.70 6.80 -3.29
N ILE A 42 -3.37 5.51 -3.29
CA ILE A 42 -4.30 4.44 -2.96
C ILE A 42 -3.83 3.74 -1.68
N PHE A 43 -2.67 3.09 -1.72
CA PHE A 43 -2.25 2.19 -0.63
C PHE A 43 -1.91 2.93 0.68
N SER A 44 -1.44 4.18 0.61
CA SER A 44 -1.14 4.99 1.80
C SER A 44 -2.36 5.42 2.63
N ARG A 45 -3.57 5.37 2.04
CA ARG A 45 -4.78 5.98 2.62
C ARG A 45 -6.01 5.08 2.60
N ALA A 46 -5.97 3.97 1.86
CA ALA A 46 -7.04 2.99 1.83
C ALA A 46 -7.01 2.10 3.09
N TRP A 47 -8.18 1.55 3.45
CA TRP A 47 -8.25 0.47 4.42
C TRP A 47 -7.72 -0.82 3.79
N LEU A 48 -6.57 -1.28 4.28
CA LEU A 48 -5.92 -2.51 3.80
C LEU A 48 -6.10 -3.62 4.83
N PHE A 49 -6.39 -4.83 4.35
CA PHE A 49 -6.49 -6.00 5.20
C PHE A 49 -5.10 -6.43 5.68
N VAL A 50 -4.86 -6.34 7.00
CA VAL A 50 -3.56 -6.68 7.60
C VAL A 50 -3.56 -8.02 8.33
N GLY A 51 -4.72 -8.56 8.67
CA GLY A 51 -4.85 -9.83 9.38
C GLY A 51 -6.21 -9.98 10.08
N HIS A 52 -6.41 -11.17 10.67
CA HIS A 52 -7.57 -11.53 11.46
C HIS A 52 -7.22 -11.62 12.94
N GLU A 53 -8.16 -11.29 13.82
CA GLU A 53 -7.93 -11.23 15.26
C GLU A 53 -7.50 -12.57 15.88
N THR A 54 -7.94 -13.69 15.32
CA THR A 54 -7.57 -15.04 15.79
C THR A 54 -6.12 -15.41 15.52
N GLN A 55 -5.40 -14.63 14.70
CA GLN A 55 -3.96 -14.80 14.49
C GLN A 55 -3.13 -14.24 15.66
N VAL A 56 -3.73 -13.38 16.49
CA VAL A 56 -3.12 -12.78 17.68
C VAL A 56 -4.10 -12.85 18.87
N PRO A 57 -4.46 -14.07 19.32
CA PRO A 57 -5.54 -14.24 20.29
C PRO A 57 -5.17 -13.75 21.69
N ASN A 58 -3.89 -13.80 22.09
CA ASN A 58 -3.47 -13.46 23.44
C ASN A 58 -2.73 -12.12 23.51
N PRO A 59 -2.74 -11.45 24.68
CA PRO A 59 -1.98 -10.23 24.90
C PRO A 59 -0.49 -10.41 24.62
N GLY A 60 0.08 -9.57 23.76
CA GLY A 60 1.47 -9.65 23.33
C GLY A 60 1.73 -10.52 22.11
N ASP A 61 0.73 -11.27 21.60
CA ASP A 61 0.84 -11.95 20.31
C ASP A 61 0.96 -10.91 19.18
N PHE A 62 1.82 -11.20 18.21
CA PHE A 62 2.01 -10.34 17.05
C PHE A 62 2.26 -11.15 15.77
N ILE A 63 1.90 -10.56 14.63
CA ILE A 63 2.27 -11.04 13.30
C ILE A 63 2.86 -9.90 12.46
N ARG A 64 3.66 -10.25 11.45
CA ARG A 64 4.08 -9.32 10.40
C ARG A 64 3.11 -9.39 9.23
N SER A 65 2.81 -8.24 8.66
CA SER A 65 1.97 -8.07 7.46
C SER A 65 2.50 -6.93 6.61
N ARG A 66 1.76 -6.51 5.59
CA ARG A 66 2.15 -5.40 4.70
C ARG A 66 0.99 -4.45 4.42
N MET A 67 1.33 -3.19 4.18
CA MET A 67 0.45 -2.16 3.66
C MET A 67 1.12 -1.53 2.43
N GLY A 68 0.69 -1.94 1.23
CA GLY A 68 1.45 -1.68 0.01
C GLY A 68 2.83 -2.35 0.10
N GLU A 69 3.90 -1.57 -0.05
CA GLU A 69 5.26 -2.08 0.10
C GLU A 69 5.78 -2.05 1.54
N GLU A 70 5.12 -1.33 2.44
CA GLU A 70 5.59 -1.15 3.81
C GLU A 70 5.30 -2.38 4.68
N GLU A 71 6.29 -2.83 5.43
CA GLU A 71 6.07 -3.87 6.45
C GLU A 71 5.43 -3.29 7.70
N VAL A 72 4.45 -4.00 8.25
CA VAL A 72 3.76 -3.60 9.48
C VAL A 72 3.71 -4.74 10.48
N ILE A 73 3.60 -4.38 11.76
CA ILE A 73 3.36 -5.31 12.86
C ILE A 73 1.93 -5.11 13.34
N LEU A 74 1.11 -6.17 13.28
CA LEU A 74 -0.18 -6.26 13.99
C LEU A 74 0.08 -6.89 15.36
N VAL A 75 -0.32 -6.22 16.44
CA VAL A 75 -0.08 -6.67 17.81
C VAL A 75 -1.32 -6.52 18.69
N ARG A 76 -1.52 -7.49 19.59
CA ARG A 76 -2.49 -7.41 20.69
C ARG A 76 -1.87 -6.70 21.89
N ASP A 77 -2.39 -5.55 22.28
CA ASP A 77 -1.88 -4.80 23.42
C ASP A 77 -1.94 -5.61 24.73
N ARG A 78 -0.95 -5.41 25.61
CA ARG A 78 -0.86 -6.14 26.89
C ARG A 78 -1.75 -5.56 27.98
N LYS A 79 -2.09 -4.27 27.92
CA LYS A 79 -2.84 -3.55 28.95
C LYS A 79 -4.34 -3.57 28.69
N ASP A 80 -4.76 -3.25 27.46
CA ASP A 80 -6.17 -3.10 27.10
C ASP A 80 -6.68 -4.11 26.05
N GLN A 81 -5.80 -5.00 25.56
CA GLN A 81 -6.11 -6.03 24.57
C GLN A 81 -6.63 -5.51 23.22
N ARG A 82 -6.45 -4.20 22.94
CA ARG A 82 -6.76 -3.64 21.63
C ARG A 82 -5.75 -4.11 20.59
N LEU A 83 -6.18 -4.09 19.34
CA LEU A 83 -5.29 -4.31 18.20
C LEU A 83 -4.64 -2.99 17.80
N HIS A 84 -3.32 -3.04 17.60
CA HIS A 84 -2.57 -1.96 17.02
C HIS A 84 -1.79 -2.43 15.80
N VAL A 85 -1.58 -1.51 14.86
CA VAL A 85 -0.75 -1.72 13.67
C VAL A 85 0.29 -0.61 13.64
N PHE A 86 1.56 -0.99 13.54
CA PHE A 86 2.69 -0.05 13.46
C PHE A 86 3.59 -0.38 12.27
N LEU A 87 4.26 0.64 11.73
CA LEU A 87 5.34 0.43 10.78
C LEU A 87 6.45 -0.40 11.42
N ASN A 88 6.89 -1.46 10.74
CA ASN A 88 7.98 -2.33 11.18
C ASN A 88 9.35 -1.72 10.85
N SER A 89 9.60 -0.51 11.35
CA SER A 89 10.86 0.19 11.12
C SER A 89 11.21 1.07 12.30
N CYS A 90 12.50 1.06 12.69
CA CYS A 90 12.97 1.90 13.78
C CYS A 90 13.22 3.32 13.27
N ARG A 91 12.61 4.31 13.93
CA ARG A 91 12.79 5.73 13.55
C ARG A 91 14.22 6.25 13.69
N HIS A 92 15.13 5.50 14.30
CA HIS A 92 16.54 5.90 14.40
C HIS A 92 17.29 5.73 13.07
N LYS A 93 17.18 4.57 12.41
CA LYS A 93 17.97 4.26 11.20
C LYS A 93 17.24 3.43 10.14
N GLY A 94 15.91 3.37 10.22
CA GLY A 94 15.15 2.33 9.50
C GLY A 94 15.07 1.05 10.31
#